data_AF-A0A4Y2R6G6-F1
#
_entry.id   AF-A0A4Y2R6G6-F1
#
_cell.length_a   1.000
_cell.length_b   1.000
_cell.length_c   1.000
_cell.angle_alpha   90.00
_cell.angle_beta   90.00
_cell.angle_gamma   90.00
#
_symmetry.space_group_name_H-M   'P 1'
#
loop_
_entity.id
_entity.type
_entity.pdbx_description
1 polymer ?
#
loop_
_entity_poly.entity_id
_entity_poly.type
_entity_poly.pdbx_seq_one_letter_code
_entity_poly.pdbx_strand_id
1 'polypeptide(L)'
;MYSDIDFSSVIPQELEGRDILTVNNEPSMEINNKVLEFIPGYETVYKAVDMIMSEDPQDQFTFPEEFLNSLTPPGLPPYEL
;
A
#
# COMPACT_ATOMS: atom_id res chain seq x y z
N MET A 1 -1.64 3.20 20.77
CA MET A 1 -0.44 3.60 20.02
C MET A 1 -0.78 3.89 18.54
N TYR A 2 -1.93 4.54 18.33
CA TYR A 2 -2.49 5.08 17.07
C TYR A 2 -3.33 6.33 17.34
N SER A 3 -3.41 6.73 18.61
CA SER A 3 -4.44 7.59 19.19
C SER A 3 -4.06 9.07 19.20
N ASP A 4 -2.83 9.38 18.81
CA ASP A 4 -2.23 10.68 19.13
C ASP A 4 -2.09 11.56 17.88
N ILE A 5 -2.24 11.00 16.68
CA ILE A 5 -2.24 11.74 15.42
C ILE A 5 -3.67 11.77 14.89
N ASP A 6 -4.32 12.91 15.08
CA ASP A 6 -5.58 13.21 14.42
C ASP A 6 -5.30 13.82 13.05
N PHE A 7 -5.34 12.99 12.00
CA PHE A 7 -5.15 13.46 10.62
C PHE A 7 -6.21 14.46 10.15
N SER A 8 -7.33 14.62 10.87
CA SER A 8 -8.31 15.65 10.53
C SER A 8 -7.89 17.05 10.96
N SER A 9 -6.94 17.16 11.90
CA SER A 9 -6.44 18.44 12.42
C SER A 9 -4.95 18.69 12.14
N VAL A 10 -4.22 17.67 11.67
CA VAL A 10 -2.79 17.79 11.32
C VAL A 10 -2.61 18.60 10.03
N ILE A 11 -1.60 19.48 9.98
CA ILE A 11 -1.20 20.16 8.74
C ILE A 11 -0.02 19.43 8.08
N PRO A 12 0.09 19.40 6.73
CA PRO A 12 1.13 18.64 6.03
C PRO A 12 2.56 18.96 6.50
N GLN A 13 2.84 20.23 6.85
CA GLN A 13 4.14 20.68 7.33
C GLN A 13 4.55 20.04 8.67
N GLU A 14 3.59 19.61 9.49
CA GLU A 14 3.90 18.91 10.73
C GLU A 14 4.40 17.50 10.49
N LEU A 15 4.11 16.91 9.33
CA LEU A 15 4.54 15.56 8.94
C LEU A 15 5.90 15.58 8.23
N GLU A 16 6.37 16.76 7.81
CA GLU A 16 7.64 16.90 7.10
C GLU A 16 8.82 16.48 7.98
N GLY A 17 9.63 15.53 7.47
CA GLY A 17 10.83 15.03 8.17
C GLY A 17 10.54 14.18 9.42
N ARG A 18 9.29 13.72 9.63
CA ARG A 18 8.94 12.82 10.72
C ARG A 18 8.92 11.36 10.27
N ASP A 19 9.54 10.50 11.07
CA ASP A 19 9.34 9.05 10.98
C ASP A 19 8.17 8.63 11.87
N ILE A 20 7.16 7.99 11.28
CA ILE A 20 6.00 7.46 11.99
C ILE A 20 6.10 5.94 12.01
N LEU A 21 6.31 5.37 13.20
CA LEU A 21 6.58 3.95 13.38
C LEU A 21 5.38 3.20 13.98
N THR A 22 5.17 1.98 13.51
CA THR A 22 4.10 1.09 13.94
C THR A 22 4.67 -0.30 14.18
N VAL A 23 3.96 -1.12 14.96
CA VAL A 23 4.39 -2.50 15.25
C VAL A 23 4.13 -3.44 14.06
N ASN A 24 3.07 -3.17 13.29
CA ASN A 24 2.59 -4.02 12.20
C ASN A 24 2.45 -3.24 10.89
N ASN A 25 2.46 -3.95 9.75
CA ASN A 25 2.39 -3.37 8.40
C ASN A 25 0.99 -2.87 8.01
N GLU A 26 -0.07 -3.51 8.48
CA GLU A 26 -1.44 -3.09 8.09
C GLU A 26 -1.74 -1.67 8.57
N PRO A 27 -1.45 -1.31 9.84
CA PRO A 27 -1.65 0.06 10.27
C PRO A 27 -0.67 1.05 9.58
N SER A 28 0.59 0.67 9.31
CA SER A 28 1.51 1.58 8.61
C SER A 28 1.05 1.91 7.19
N MET A 29 0.37 0.98 6.52
CA MET A 29 -0.21 1.21 5.20
C MET A 29 -1.31 2.28 5.26
N GLU A 30 -2.19 2.20 6.26
CA GLU A 30 -3.22 3.23 6.47
C GLU A 30 -2.61 4.62 6.72
N ILE A 31 -1.56 4.70 7.55
CA ILE A 31 -0.83 5.95 7.80
C ILE A 31 -0.20 6.47 6.51
N ASN A 32 0.51 5.63 5.76
CA ASN A 32 1.16 6.04 4.53
C ASN A 32 0.16 6.60 3.51
N ASN A 33 -0.98 5.92 3.33
CA ASN A 33 -2.04 6.39 2.44
C ASN A 33 -2.60 7.75 2.88
N LYS A 34 -2.80 7.95 4.20
CA LYS A 34 -3.24 9.24 4.74
C LYS A 34 -2.21 10.35 4.55
N VAL A 35 -0.92 10.05 4.73
CA VAL A 35 0.17 11.02 4.50
C VAL A 35 0.25 11.39 3.01
N LEU A 36 0.08 10.42 2.11
CA LEU A 36 0.11 10.65 0.66
C LEU A 36 -0.99 11.62 0.21
N GLU A 37 -2.19 11.58 0.81
CA GLU A 37 -3.29 12.54 0.53
C GLU A 37 -2.88 14.01 0.75
N PHE A 38 -1.86 14.26 1.60
CA PHE A 38 -1.36 15.60 1.89
C PHE A 38 -0.22 16.08 0.98
N ILE A 39 0.39 15.18 0.19
CA ILE A 39 1.50 15.54 -0.70
C ILE A 39 0.95 16.22 -1.95
N PRO A 40 1.29 17.49 -2.21
CA PRO A 40 0.81 18.19 -3.40
C PRO A 40 1.43 17.58 -4.66
N GLY A 41 0.60 17.13 -5.60
CA GLY A 41 1.06 16.53 -6.86
C GLY A 41 -0.04 15.81 -7.61
N TYR A 42 0.32 15.20 -8.74
CA TYR A 42 -0.55 14.26 -9.44
C TYR A 42 -0.39 12.88 -8.80
N GLU A 43 -1.50 12.28 -8.41
CA GLU A 43 -1.54 10.87 -8.04
C GLU A 43 -1.12 10.02 -9.23
N THR A 44 -0.19 9.10 -9.00
CA THR A 44 0.22 8.12 -10.00
C THR A 44 0.06 6.75 -9.36
N VAL A 45 -0.85 5.96 -9.90
CA VAL A 45 -1.06 4.59 -9.43
C VAL A 45 -0.05 3.68 -10.13
N TYR A 46 0.77 2.99 -9.35
CA TYR A 46 1.68 1.95 -9.83
C TYR A 46 1.06 0.59 -9.56
N LYS A 47 0.83 -0.18 -10.61
CA LYS A 47 0.33 -1.56 -10.51
C LYS A 47 1.48 -2.53 -10.66
N ALA A 48 1.54 -3.55 -9.80
CA ALA A 48 2.47 -4.66 -10.01
C ALA A 48 2.09 -5.42 -11.29
N VAL A 49 3.09 -6.01 -11.96
CA VAL A 49 2.86 -6.84 -13.15
C VAL A 49 2.65 -8.27 -12.68
N ASP A 50 1.41 -8.63 -12.38
CA ASP A 50 1.04 -9.96 -11.89
C ASP A 50 0.68 -10.89 -13.06
N MET A 51 1.68 -11.25 -13.86
CA MET A 51 1.53 -12.31 -14.87
C MET A 51 1.99 -13.65 -14.32
N ILE A 52 1.15 -14.67 -14.45
CA ILE A 52 1.54 -16.06 -14.21
C ILE A 52 2.53 -16.48 -15.28
N MET A 53 3.78 -16.68 -14.86
CA MET A 53 4.81 -17.33 -15.66
C MET A 53 4.73 -18.84 -15.40
N SER A 54 3.66 -19.49 -15.87
CA SER A 54 3.49 -20.95 -15.76
C SER A 54 3.42 -21.60 -17.14
N GLU A 55 4.00 -22.79 -17.25
CA GLU A 55 3.89 -23.65 -18.44
C GLU A 55 2.60 -24.47 -18.46
N ASP A 56 1.85 -24.52 -17.33
CA ASP A 56 0.57 -25.23 -17.24
C ASP A 56 -0.61 -24.25 -17.50
N PRO A 57 -1.38 -24.45 -18.57
CA PRO A 57 -2.57 -23.64 -18.84
C PRO A 57 -3.65 -23.70 -17.75
N GLN A 58 -3.66 -24.73 -16.89
CA GLN A 58 -4.61 -24.83 -15.77
C GLN A 58 -4.33 -23.84 -14.64
N ASP A 59 -3.08 -23.38 -14.50
CA ASP A 59 -2.71 -22.44 -13.45
C ASP A 59 -3.37 -21.07 -13.66
N GLN A 60 -3.59 -20.65 -14.91
CA GLN A 60 -4.34 -19.43 -15.22
C GLN A 60 -5.79 -19.47 -14.69
N PHE A 61 -6.41 -20.64 -14.67
CA PHE A 61 -7.76 -20.80 -14.12
C PHE A 61 -7.75 -20.98 -12.59
N THR A 62 -6.65 -21.49 -12.04
CA THR A 62 -6.51 -21.77 -10.61
C THR A 62 -6.13 -20.50 -9.83
N PHE A 63 -5.38 -19.60 -10.45
CA PHE A 63 -4.88 -18.37 -9.86
C PHE A 63 -5.25 -17.18 -10.76
N PRO A 64 -6.50 -16.70 -10.71
CA PRO A 64 -6.89 -15.55 -11.52
C PRO A 64 -6.16 -14.29 -11.07
N GLU A 65 -6.05 -13.28 -11.94
CA GLU A 65 -5.35 -12.02 -11.63
C GLU A 65 -5.93 -11.35 -10.38
N GLU A 66 -7.25 -11.40 -10.17
CA GLU A 66 -7.87 -10.85 -8.96
C GLU A 66 -7.38 -11.51 -7.67
N PHE A 67 -7.07 -12.81 -7.72
CA PHE A 67 -6.49 -13.51 -6.59
C PHE A 67 -5.06 -13.04 -6.33
N LEU A 68 -4.23 -12.92 -7.38
CA LEU A 68 -2.85 -12.44 -7.26
C LEU A 68 -2.78 -11.00 -6.75
N ASN A 69 -3.58 -10.11 -7.33
CA ASN A 69 -3.68 -8.71 -6.96
C ASN A 69 -4.16 -8.51 -5.50
N SER A 70 -4.81 -9.52 -4.91
CA SER A 70 -5.23 -9.49 -3.50
C SER A 70 -4.13 -9.89 -2.52
N LEU A 71 -3.03 -10.48 -3.00
CA LEU A 71 -1.95 -10.95 -2.15
C LEU A 71 -1.16 -9.75 -1.61
N THR A 72 -0.93 -9.75 -0.29
CA THR A 72 -0.06 -8.80 0.42
C THR A 72 1.07 -9.56 1.10
N PRO A 73 1.99 -10.17 0.33
CA PRO A 73 3.07 -10.96 0.90
C PRO A 73 4.00 -10.08 1.78
N PRO A 74 4.46 -10.60 2.94
CA PRO A 74 5.33 -9.83 3.82
C PRO A 74 6.64 -9.43 3.12
N GLY A 75 6.96 -8.14 3.16
CA GLY A 75 8.20 -7.60 2.59
C GLY A 75 8.13 -7.22 1.11
N LEU A 76 6.98 -7.36 0.45
CA LEU A 76 6.72 -6.82 -0.88
C LEU A 76 5.76 -5.62 -0.81
N PRO A 77 5.86 -4.65 -1.73
CA PRO A 77 4.88 -3.57 -1.85
C PRO A 77 3.50 -4.14 -2.22
N PRO A 78 2.40 -3.45 -1.85
CA PRO A 78 1.06 -3.82 -2.28
C PRO A 78 0.94 -3.76 -3.81
N TYR A 79 -0.05 -4.47 -4.37
CA TYR A 79 -0.31 -4.52 -5.81
C TYR A 79 -0.54 -3.13 -6.41
N GLU A 80 -1.25 -2.25 -5.70
CA GLU A 80 -1.42 -0.85 -6.07
C GLU A 80 -0.75 0.05 -5.03
N LEU A 81 0.06 0.98 -5.52
CA LEU A 81 0.69 2.08 -4.78
C LEU A 81 0.24 3.42 -5.35
#